data_AF-A0A182P536-F1
#
_entry.id   AF-A0A182P536-F1
#
_cell.length_a   1.000
_cell.length_b   1.000
_cell.length_c   1.000
_cell.angle_alpha   90.00
_cell.angle_beta   90.00
_cell.angle_gamma   90.00
#
_symmetry.space_group_name_H-M   'P 1'
#
loop_
_entity.id
_entity.type
_entity.pdbx_description
1 polymer ?
#
loop_
_entity_poly.entity_id
_entity_poly.type
_entity_poly.pdbx_seq_one_letter_code
_entity_poly.pdbx_strand_id
1 'polypeptide(L)'
;MTNEAPKDLLNICRFCLSRDEENLIPMENVLLLTLTFQDILLFTGVQIEDDDKTLFAICVECTNKLKISTAFRNSCLKNDTAFRDLCSDLVAKTKAERVEAALALLAEAEAEEIVDGYRTPPTPHYDTIDLDSDDEFSYSANYTYGYLDACPICAL
;
A
#
# COMPACT_ATOMS: atom_id res chain seq x y z
N MET A 1 4.93 -49.71 16.45
CA MET A 1 6.27 -49.35 16.96
C MET A 1 7.08 -48.87 15.76
N THR A 2 7.01 -47.58 15.44
CA THR A 2 7.80 -46.98 14.35
C THR A 2 9.10 -46.48 14.94
N ASN A 3 10.20 -47.18 14.62
CA ASN A 3 11.55 -46.66 14.82
C ASN A 3 11.77 -45.53 13.82
N GLU A 4 11.56 -44.28 14.23
CA GLU A 4 12.14 -43.15 13.50
C GLU A 4 13.60 -43.02 13.92
N ALA A 5 14.49 -43.19 12.96
CA ALA A 5 15.90 -42.90 13.13
C ALA A 5 16.08 -41.41 13.48
N PRO A 6 17.07 -41.03 14.31
CA PRO A 6 17.36 -39.62 14.56
C PRO A 6 17.69 -38.94 13.23
N LYS A 7 16.88 -37.96 12.83
CA LYS A 7 17.20 -37.11 11.68
C LYS A 7 18.31 -36.17 12.13
N ASP A 8 19.51 -36.33 11.58
CA ASP A 8 20.63 -35.45 11.88
C ASP A 8 20.31 -34.03 11.40
N LEU A 9 20.19 -33.10 12.34
CA LEU A 9 20.00 -31.68 12.06
C LEU A 9 21.24 -31.15 11.33
N LEU A 10 21.02 -30.37 10.28
CA LEU A 10 22.10 -29.66 9.62
C LEU A 10 22.59 -28.53 10.53
N ASN A 11 23.82 -28.65 11.03
CA ASN A 11 24.52 -27.66 11.87
C ASN A 11 24.96 -26.43 11.06
N ILE A 12 24.03 -25.85 10.31
CA ILE A 12 24.23 -24.66 9.49
C ILE A 12 22.91 -23.90 9.36
N CYS A 13 22.97 -22.58 9.50
CA CYS A 13 21.83 -21.71 9.31
C CYS A 13 21.40 -21.74 7.84
N ARG A 14 20.14 -22.08 7.58
CA ARG A 14 19.57 -22.14 6.23
C ARG A 14 19.68 -20.83 5.44
N PHE A 15 19.67 -19.69 6.12
CA PHE A 15 19.62 -18.37 5.46
C PHE A 15 20.97 -17.68 5.33
N CYS A 16 21.81 -17.71 6.37
CA CYS A 16 23.11 -17.01 6.35
C CYS A 16 24.32 -17.96 6.29
N LEU A 17 24.09 -19.27 6.29
CA LEU A 17 25.13 -20.30 6.24
C LEU A 17 26.12 -20.28 7.43
N SER A 18 25.80 -19.55 8.50
CA SER A 18 26.56 -19.58 9.75
C SER A 18 26.49 -20.98 10.38
N ARG A 19 27.62 -21.45 10.92
CA ARG A 19 27.77 -22.75 11.60
C ARG A 19 27.96 -22.61 13.10
N ASP A 20 27.59 -21.46 13.65
CA ASP A 20 27.66 -21.20 15.07
C ASP A 20 26.57 -21.98 15.81
N GLU A 21 26.89 -23.19 16.24
CA GLU A 21 25.96 -24.18 16.79
C GLU A 21 25.20 -23.66 18.02
N GLU A 22 25.81 -22.81 18.85
CA GLU A 22 25.17 -22.24 20.05
C GLU A 22 24.01 -21.29 19.69
N ASN A 23 24.05 -20.75 18.47
CA ASN A 23 23.05 -19.83 17.96
C ASN A 23 22.07 -20.48 16.99
N LEU A 24 22.18 -21.78 16.72
CA LEU A 24 21.28 -22.50 15.82
C LEU A 24 20.03 -22.98 16.56
N ILE A 25 18.88 -22.67 15.97
CA ILE A 25 17.57 -23.08 16.47
C ILE A 25 16.94 -24.02 15.43
N PRO A 26 16.42 -25.20 15.82
CA PRO A 26 15.65 -26.05 14.93
C PRO A 26 14.49 -25.28 14.30
N MET A 27 14.30 -25.43 12.99
CA MET A 27 13.28 -24.67 12.25
C MET A 27 11.86 -24.95 12.76
N GLU A 28 11.58 -26.18 13.19
CA GLU A 28 10.32 -26.54 13.85
C GLU A 28 9.98 -25.64 15.05
N ASN A 29 10.98 -25.29 15.88
CA ASN A 29 10.78 -24.44 17.05
C ASN A 29 10.52 -22.99 16.65
N VAL A 30 11.19 -22.52 15.59
CA VAL A 30 10.95 -21.19 15.03
C VAL A 30 9.51 -21.07 14.51
N LEU A 31 9.05 -22.10 13.79
CA LEU A 31 7.69 -22.16 13.23
C LEU A 31 6.60 -22.30 14.30
N LEU A 32 6.86 -23.07 15.36
CA LEU A 32 5.89 -23.29 16.43
C LEU A 32 5.71 -22.04 17.31
N LEU A 33 6.79 -21.31 17.59
CA LEU A 33 6.80 -20.30 18.63
C LEU A 33 6.73 -18.86 18.11
N THR A 34 7.13 -18.61 16.85
CA THR A 34 7.49 -17.24 16.44
C THR A 34 7.05 -16.79 15.06
N LEU A 35 7.06 -17.67 14.06
CA LEU A 35 6.86 -17.30 12.66
C LEU A 35 6.03 -18.36 11.96
N THR A 36 5.35 -18.01 10.89
CA THR A 36 4.67 -18.98 10.02
C THR A 36 5.52 -19.30 8.79
N PHE A 37 5.22 -20.39 8.09
CA PHE A 37 5.80 -20.67 6.76
C PHE A 37 5.59 -19.52 5.79
N GLN A 38 4.43 -18.87 5.91
CA GLN A 38 4.04 -17.71 5.11
C GLN A 38 4.98 -16.54 5.34
N ASP A 39 5.28 -16.21 6.60
CA ASP A 39 6.21 -15.13 6.94
C ASP A 39 7.61 -15.43 6.38
N ILE A 40 8.07 -16.68 6.50
CA ILE A 40 9.37 -17.08 5.94
C ILE A 40 9.39 -16.89 4.42
N LEU A 41 8.40 -17.42 3.71
CA LEU A 41 8.32 -17.29 2.25
C LEU A 41 8.26 -15.81 1.85
N LEU A 42 7.46 -15.01 2.56
CA LEU A 42 7.24 -13.61 2.27
C LEU A 42 8.52 -12.77 2.35
N PHE A 43 9.32 -12.98 3.41
CA PHE A 43 10.49 -12.15 3.68
C PHE A 43 11.79 -12.70 3.12
N THR A 44 11.86 -13.98 2.80
CA THR A 44 13.08 -14.61 2.26
C THR A 44 12.96 -15.04 0.80
N GLY A 45 11.74 -15.23 0.29
CA GLY A 45 11.50 -15.87 -1.00
C GLY A 45 11.82 -17.38 -1.01
N VAL A 46 12.19 -17.97 0.12
CA VAL A 46 12.55 -19.39 0.24
C VAL A 46 11.32 -20.18 0.69
N GLN A 47 10.92 -21.12 -0.15
CA GLN A 47 9.90 -22.10 0.22
C GLN A 47 10.52 -23.20 1.09
N ILE A 48 9.84 -23.52 2.19
CA ILE A 48 10.22 -24.61 3.08
C ILE A 48 9.15 -25.70 2.95
N GLU A 49 9.57 -26.91 2.63
CA GLU A 49 8.68 -28.07 2.59
C GLU A 49 8.49 -28.66 4.00
N ASP A 50 7.39 -29.37 4.22
CA ASP A 50 7.03 -29.83 5.56
C ASP A 50 7.94 -30.97 6.06
N ASP A 51 8.51 -31.76 5.14
CA ASP A 51 9.49 -32.81 5.43
C ASP A 51 10.86 -32.24 5.83
N ASP A 52 11.14 -31.03 5.36
CA ASP A 52 12.41 -30.31 5.44
C ASP A 52 12.60 -29.56 6.78
N LYS A 53 11.49 -29.22 7.47
CA LYS A 53 11.51 -28.45 8.73
C LYS A 53 12.26 -29.13 9.88
N THR A 54 12.35 -30.46 9.84
CA THR A 54 13.05 -31.27 10.86
C THR A 54 14.55 -31.39 10.61
N LEU A 55 15.03 -30.98 9.43
CA LEU A 55 16.42 -31.11 9.01
C LEU A 55 17.19 -29.79 9.07
N PHE A 56 16.50 -28.65 9.01
CA PHE A 56 17.12 -27.34 8.95
C PHE A 56 17.15 -26.63 10.29
N ALA A 57 18.22 -25.86 10.49
CA ALA A 57 18.33 -24.88 11.57
C ALA A 57 18.34 -23.45 11.02
N ILE A 58 17.89 -22.52 11.84
CA ILE A 58 17.96 -21.08 11.59
C ILE A 58 18.69 -20.45 12.77
N CYS A 59 19.65 -19.56 12.52
CA CYS A 59 20.31 -18.88 13.62
C CYS A 59 19.39 -17.85 14.32
N VAL A 60 19.69 -17.53 15.57
CA VAL A 60 18.99 -16.50 16.37
C VAL A 60 18.89 -15.17 15.60
N GLU A 61 19.96 -14.75 14.92
CA GLU A 61 19.98 -13.47 14.22
C GLU A 61 19.03 -13.43 13.02
N CYS A 62 19.01 -14.48 12.19
CA CYS A 62 18.06 -14.59 11.07
C CYS A 62 16.62 -14.69 11.58
N THR A 63 16.40 -15.41 12.68
CA THR A 63 15.08 -15.49 13.34
C THR A 63 14.62 -14.10 13.81
N ASN A 64 15.52 -13.33 14.43
CA ASN A 64 15.19 -11.98 14.90
C ASN A 64 14.88 -11.01 13.75
N LYS A 65 15.65 -11.07 12.65
CA LYS A 65 15.37 -10.28 11.44
C LYS A 65 13.96 -10.57 10.91
N LEU A 66 13.59 -11.85 10.79
CA LEU A 66 12.26 -12.24 10.34
C LEU A 66 11.14 -11.77 11.29
N LYS A 67 11.35 -11.86 12.61
CA LYS A 67 10.40 -11.33 13.61
C LYS A 67 10.18 -9.83 13.46
N ILE A 68 11.27 -9.07 13.34
CA ILE A 68 11.22 -7.61 13.17
C ILE A 68 10.48 -7.26 11.88
N SER A 69 10.80 -7.93 10.77
CA SER A 69 10.13 -7.74 9.49
C SER A 69 8.63 -8.05 9.57
N THR A 70 8.25 -9.14 10.24
CA THR A 70 6.84 -9.53 10.43
C THR A 70 6.09 -8.52 11.29
N ALA A 71 6.67 -8.09 12.41
CA ALA A 71 6.08 -7.07 13.28
C ALA A 71 5.93 -5.72 12.58
N PHE A 72 6.93 -5.33 11.78
CA PHE A 72 6.88 -4.12 10.96
C PHE A 72 5.76 -4.19 9.93
N ARG A 73 5.68 -5.27 9.14
CA ARG A 73 4.59 -5.47 8.16
C ARG A 73 3.23 -5.38 8.83
N ASN A 74 3.03 -6.08 9.95
CA ASN A 74 1.75 -6.07 10.67
C ASN A 74 1.38 -4.68 11.18
N SER A 75 2.38 -3.88 11.59
CA SER A 75 2.16 -2.49 11.98
C SER A 75 1.76 -1.62 10.78
N CYS A 76 2.44 -1.77 9.64
CA CYS A 76 2.07 -1.08 8.41
C CYS A 76 0.64 -1.42 7.96
N LEU A 77 0.25 -2.70 7.97
CA LEU A 77 -1.09 -3.13 7.58
C LEU A 77 -2.18 -2.56 8.49
N LYS A 78 -1.95 -2.53 9.81
CA LYS A 78 -2.87 -1.90 10.76
C LYS A 78 -2.97 -0.39 10.56
N ASN A 79 -1.82 0.25 10.31
CA ASN A 79 -1.77 1.70 10.12
C ASN A 79 -2.34 2.13 8.77
N ASP A 80 -2.25 1.30 7.72
CA ASP A 80 -2.77 1.62 6.39
C ASP A 80 -4.29 1.87 6.45
N THR A 81 -5.04 1.05 7.19
CA THR A 81 -6.47 1.26 7.40
C THR A 81 -6.74 2.62 8.05
N ALA A 82 -6.11 2.89 9.20
CA ALA A 82 -6.29 4.15 9.91
C ALA A 82 -5.84 5.37 9.09
N PHE A 83 -4.77 5.20 8.30
CA PHE A 83 -4.26 6.24 7.41
C PHE A 83 -5.26 6.58 6.31
N ARG A 84 -5.88 5.57 5.68
CA ARG A 84 -6.92 5.78 4.65
C ARG A 84 -8.12 6.54 5.21
N ASP A 85 -8.58 6.20 6.41
CA ASP A 85 -9.70 6.89 7.06
C ASP A 85 -9.38 8.36 7.32
N LEU A 86 -8.21 8.65 7.91
CA LEU A 86 -7.76 10.01 8.17
C LEU A 86 -7.59 10.83 6.88
N CYS A 87 -7.07 10.21 5.81
CA CYS A 87 -6.97 10.87 4.51
C CYS A 87 -8.35 11.20 3.93
N SER A 88 -9.31 10.28 4.02
CA SER A 88 -10.69 10.52 3.57
C SER A 88 -11.33 11.70 4.30
N ASP A 89 -11.21 11.73 5.63
CA ASP A 89 -11.73 12.83 6.45
C ASP A 89 -11.07 14.17 6.12
N LEU A 90 -9.75 14.18 5.93
CA LEU A 90 -9.04 15.40 5.57
C LEU A 90 -9.46 15.91 4.19
N VAL A 91 -9.57 15.02 3.21
CA VAL A 91 -10.05 15.36 1.86
C VAL A 91 -11.48 15.92 1.92
N ALA A 92 -12.36 15.35 2.75
CA ALA A 92 -13.73 15.84 2.92
C ALA A 92 -13.75 17.24 3.55
N LYS A 93 -12.96 17.49 4.60
CA LYS A 93 -12.84 18.80 5.25
C LYS A 93 -12.32 19.86 4.29
N THR A 94 -11.23 19.58 3.58
CA THR A 94 -10.66 20.52 2.60
C THR A 94 -11.64 20.82 1.46
N LYS A 95 -12.43 19.84 1.01
CA LYS A 95 -13.49 20.09 0.01
C LYS A 95 -14.57 21.02 0.57
N ALA A 96 -15.05 20.78 1.79
CA ALA A 96 -16.05 21.62 2.42
C ALA A 96 -15.54 23.07 2.57
N GLU A 97 -14.32 23.27 3.07
CA GLU A 97 -13.70 24.59 3.20
C GLU A 97 -13.61 25.33 1.86
N ARG A 98 -13.30 24.63 0.77
CA ARG A 98 -13.27 25.23 -0.58
C ARG A 98 -14.65 25.62 -1.09
N VAL A 99 -15.68 24.82 -0.79
CA VAL A 99 -17.06 25.14 -1.17
C VAL A 99 -17.55 26.37 -0.41
N GLU A 100 -17.31 26.42 0.91
CA GLU A 100 -17.66 27.58 1.73
C GLU A 100 -16.95 28.85 1.24
N ALA A 101 -15.64 28.77 0.95
CA ALA A 101 -14.90 29.90 0.40
C ALA A 101 -15.44 30.37 -0.96
N ALA A 102 -15.83 29.44 -1.84
CA ALA A 102 -16.41 29.80 -3.15
C ALA A 102 -17.79 30.45 -3.01
N LEU A 103 -18.63 29.96 -2.08
CA LEU A 103 -19.95 30.54 -1.81
C LEU A 103 -19.85 31.96 -1.25
N ALA A 104 -18.89 32.23 -0.37
CA ALA A 104 -18.64 33.57 0.16
C ALA A 104 -18.28 34.57 -0.95
N LEU A 105 -17.39 34.19 -1.87
CA LEU A 105 -17.01 35.04 -3.01
C LEU A 105 -18.19 35.35 -3.95
N LEU A 106 -19.09 34.39 -4.17
CA LEU A 106 -20.29 34.60 -4.99
C LEU A 106 -21.27 35.58 -4.31
N ALA A 107 -21.46 35.46 -3.00
CA ALA A 107 -22.33 36.37 -2.24
C ALA A 107 -21.78 37.81 -2.21
N GLU A 108 -20.46 37.97 -2.15
CA GLU A 108 -19.80 39.29 -2.25
C GLU A 108 -19.97 39.91 -3.66
N ALA A 109 -19.92 39.10 -4.71
CA ALA A 109 -20.13 39.56 -6.09
C ALA A 109 -21.59 40.00 -6.37
N GLU A 110 -22.58 39.34 -5.77
CA GLU A 110 -23.99 39.71 -5.89
C GLU A 110 -24.35 41.00 -5.11
N ALA A 111 -23.59 41.34 -4.06
CA ALA A 111 -23.83 42.53 -3.25
C ALA A 111 -23.38 43.85 -3.91
N GLU A 112 -22.55 43.80 -4.97
CA GLU A 112 -22.12 44.99 -5.74
C GLU A 112 -23.06 45.36 -6.90
N GLU A 113 -24.12 44.60 -7.18
CA GLU A 113 -25.05 44.86 -8.30
C GLU A 113 -26.27 45.74 -7.91
N ILE A 114 -26.04 46.86 -7.22
CA ILE A 114 -27.05 47.93 -7.11
C ILE A 114 -26.39 49.31 -7.24
N VAL A 115 -26.11 49.78 -8.48
CA VAL A 115 -26.27 51.18 -8.97
C VAL A 115 -26.13 51.20 -10.51
N ASP A 116 -27.25 51.29 -11.25
CA ASP A 116 -27.64 52.45 -12.10
C ASP A 116 -28.66 52.02 -13.18
N GLY A 117 -29.64 52.88 -13.44
CA GLY A 117 -30.82 52.60 -14.25
C GLY A 117 -30.57 52.41 -15.75
N TYR A 118 -31.45 51.60 -16.35
CA TYR A 118 -31.84 51.54 -17.76
C TYR A 118 -30.94 52.24 -18.82
N ARG A 119 -30.20 51.44 -19.57
CA ARG A 119 -30.18 51.53 -21.04
C ARG A 119 -29.86 50.16 -21.64
N THR A 120 -30.85 49.52 -22.26
CA THR A 120 -30.61 48.34 -23.12
C THR A 120 -29.68 48.74 -24.28
N PRO A 121 -28.53 48.07 -24.48
CA PRO A 121 -27.77 48.20 -25.71
C PRO A 121 -28.54 47.48 -26.84
N PRO A 122 -28.46 47.95 -28.09
CA PRO A 122 -29.06 47.23 -29.21
C PRO A 122 -28.41 45.85 -29.33
N THR A 123 -29.24 44.83 -29.49
CA THR A 123 -28.85 43.43 -29.73
C THR A 123 -27.80 43.34 -30.84
N PRO A 124 -26.62 42.74 -30.58
CA PRO A 124 -25.69 42.42 -31.65
C PRO A 124 -26.30 41.29 -32.49
N HIS A 125 -26.46 41.54 -33.78
CA HIS A 125 -26.72 40.50 -34.77
C HIS A 125 -25.51 39.54 -34.76
N TYR A 126 -25.71 38.28 -34.39
CA TYR A 126 -24.68 37.27 -34.55
C TYR A 126 -24.76 36.76 -35.99
N ASP A 127 -23.68 36.94 -36.75
CA ASP A 127 -23.41 36.06 -37.87
C ASP A 127 -22.79 34.79 -37.28
N THR A 128 -23.44 33.65 -37.51
CA THR A 128 -22.89 32.32 -37.21
C THR A 128 -21.58 32.15 -37.94
N ILE A 129 -20.50 31.98 -37.18
CA ILE A 129 -19.22 31.52 -37.71
C ILE A 129 -19.14 30.03 -37.39
N ASP A 130 -19.52 29.19 -38.35
CA ASP A 130 -19.12 27.79 -38.36
C ASP A 130 -17.64 27.75 -38.74
N LEU A 131 -16.77 27.37 -37.80
CA LEU A 131 -15.42 26.91 -38.10
C LEU A 131 -15.09 25.70 -37.25
N ASP A 132 -15.27 24.54 -37.89
CA ASP A 132 -14.61 23.28 -37.58
C ASP A 132 -13.09 23.50 -37.38
N SER A 133 -12.53 22.94 -36.31
CA SER A 133 -11.10 22.69 -36.20
C SER A 133 -10.84 21.73 -35.04
N ASP A 134 -10.59 20.47 -35.40
CA ASP A 134 -9.99 19.46 -34.55
C ASP A 134 -8.68 19.97 -33.96
N ASP A 135 -8.58 20.06 -32.64
CA ASP A 135 -7.27 20.04 -31.96
C ASP A 135 -7.35 19.13 -30.73
N GLU A 136 -6.88 17.92 -30.98
CA GLU A 136 -6.52 16.86 -30.06
C GLU A 136 -5.44 17.36 -29.09
N PHE A 137 -5.78 17.56 -27.81
CA PHE A 137 -4.78 17.62 -26.74
C PHE A 137 -4.94 16.44 -25.78
N SER A 138 -4.30 15.34 -26.19
CA SER A 138 -3.97 14.18 -25.37
C SER A 138 -3.14 14.61 -24.14
N TYR A 139 -3.77 14.66 -22.97
CA TYR A 139 -3.05 14.60 -21.70
C TYR A 139 -2.91 13.14 -21.28
N SER A 140 -2.04 12.40 -21.96
CA SER A 140 -1.63 11.05 -21.56
C SER A 140 -0.71 11.14 -20.33
N ALA A 141 -1.30 11.24 -19.15
CA ALA A 141 -0.60 10.93 -17.91
C ALA A 141 -0.48 9.41 -17.79
N ASN A 142 0.57 8.85 -18.38
CA ASN A 142 1.03 7.49 -18.09
C ASN A 142 1.59 7.44 -16.66
N TYR A 143 0.71 7.25 -15.68
CA TYR A 143 1.06 6.52 -14.46
C TYR A 143 0.26 5.23 -14.48
N THR A 144 0.89 4.23 -15.07
CA THR A 144 0.74 2.80 -14.81
C THR A 144 -0.47 2.43 -13.94
N TYR A 145 -1.64 2.33 -14.56
CA TYR A 145 -2.69 1.43 -14.10
C TYR A 145 -2.19 0.00 -14.36
N GLY A 146 -1.47 -0.54 -13.37
CA GLY A 146 -0.96 -1.90 -13.39
C GLY A 146 -1.31 -2.59 -12.08
N TYR A 147 -2.46 -3.26 -12.07
CA TYR A 147 -2.91 -4.25 -11.10
C TYR A 147 -3.13 -3.77 -9.65
N LEU A 148 -4.38 -3.38 -9.39
CA LEU A 148 -5.00 -3.45 -8.07
C LEU A 148 -5.54 -4.86 -7.72
N ASP A 149 -5.23 -5.88 -8.52
CA ASP A 149 -5.63 -7.26 -8.21
C ASP A 149 -4.41 -8.15 -8.01
N ALA A 150 -4.30 -8.70 -6.80
CA ALA A 150 -3.34 -9.70 -6.35
C ALA A 150 -1.86 -9.27 -6.35
N CYS A 151 -1.48 -8.42 -5.39
CA CYS A 151 -0.16 -8.57 -4.79
C CYS A 151 -0.18 -9.88 -3.97
N PRO A 152 0.53 -10.95 -4.37
CA PRO A 152 0.53 -12.22 -3.64
C PRO A 152 1.15 -12.09 -2.23
N ILE A 153 1.83 -10.97 -1.98
CA ILE A 153 2.48 -10.61 -0.72
C ILE A 153 1.47 -10.02 0.29
N CYS A 154 0.30 -9.56 -0.15
CA CYS A 154 -0.72 -8.91 0.71
C CYS A 154 -1.93 -9.80 1.03
N ALA A 155 -2.08 -10.95 0.36
CA ALA A 155 -3.26 -11.84 0.49
C ALA A 155 -3.07 -12.99 1.50
N LEU A 156 -2.08 -12.87 2.37
CA LEU A 156 -1.57 -13.94 3.22
C LEU A 156 -1.22 -13.46 4.63
#